data_AF-A0A961DP83-F1
#
_entry.id   AF-A0A961DP83-F1
#
_cell.length_a   1.000
_cell.length_b   1.000
_cell.length_c   1.000
_cell.angle_alpha   90.00
_cell.angle_beta   90.00
_cell.angle_gamma   90.00
#
_symmetry.space_group_name_H-M   'P 1'
#
loop_
_entity.id
_entity.type
_entity.pdbx_description
1 polymer ?
#
loop_
_entity_poly.entity_id
_entity_poly.type
_entity_poly.pdbx_seq_one_letter_code
_entity_poly.pdbx_strand_id
1 'polypeptide(L)'
;MAAVLSLATAASTAQTTVLVTNDISVSTVWTANNIYNLQSQIYVLPGASLTIEAGTLIASTTNMGGSLAVARGGQIYVQGTKENPVIMTSTSDVATWTAGDPKTGTWREAANEWGNLTIMGRGYISEDATAGN
;
A
#
# COMPACT_ATOMS: atom_id res chain seq x y z
N MET A 1 0.39 29.25 -38.10
CA MET A 1 0.11 27.87 -37.66
C MET A 1 -0.10 27.91 -36.16
N ALA A 2 -1.35 27.94 -35.69
CA ALA A 2 -1.68 28.04 -34.27
C ALA A 2 -1.67 26.63 -33.66
N ALA A 3 -0.80 26.40 -32.68
CA ALA A 3 -0.78 25.17 -31.92
C ALA A 3 -1.95 25.17 -30.94
N VAL A 4 -2.92 24.28 -31.16
CA VAL A 4 -4.04 24.06 -30.23
C VAL A 4 -3.52 23.15 -29.12
N LEU A 5 -3.23 23.72 -27.96
CA LEU A 5 -2.86 22.97 -26.76
C LEU A 5 -4.15 22.43 -26.14
N SER A 6 -4.46 21.17 -26.38
CA SER A 6 -5.60 20.50 -25.74
C SER A 6 -5.31 20.32 -24.25
N LEU A 7 -5.98 21.10 -23.40
CA LEU A 7 -6.07 20.84 -21.97
C LEU A 7 -6.81 19.52 -21.77
N ALA A 8 -6.09 18.46 -21.39
CA ALA A 8 -6.71 17.26 -20.84
C ALA A 8 -7.28 17.64 -19.47
N THR A 9 -8.59 17.81 -19.38
CA THR A 9 -9.29 17.93 -18.11
C THR A 9 -9.21 16.58 -17.41
N ALA A 10 -8.31 16.44 -16.44
CA ALA A 10 -8.32 15.30 -15.53
C ALA A 10 -9.60 15.41 -14.69
N ALA A 11 -10.60 14.62 -15.03
CA ALA A 11 -11.75 14.41 -14.16
C ALA A 11 -11.27 13.71 -12.89
N SER A 12 -11.32 14.39 -11.75
CA SER A 12 -11.09 13.78 -10.45
C SER A 12 -12.28 12.89 -10.11
N THR A 13 -12.23 11.64 -10.54
CA THR A 13 -13.11 10.62 -9.97
C THR A 13 -12.76 10.48 -8.49
N ALA A 14 -13.73 10.70 -7.60
CA ALA A 14 -13.55 10.47 -6.17
C ALA A 14 -13.01 9.04 -5.97
N GLN A 15 -11.86 8.92 -5.28
CA GLN A 15 -11.31 7.59 -5.00
C GLN A 15 -12.28 6.83 -4.10
N THR A 16 -12.51 5.55 -4.42
CA THR A 16 -13.34 4.69 -3.59
C THR A 16 -12.50 4.02 -2.52
N THR A 17 -12.93 4.05 -1.26
CA THR A 17 -12.26 3.33 -0.18
C THR A 17 -12.65 1.85 -0.21
N VAL A 18 -11.67 0.98 -0.41
CA VAL A 18 -11.79 -0.47 -0.34
C VAL A 18 -11.27 -0.93 1.02
N LEU A 19 -12.14 -1.54 1.83
CA LEU A 19 -11.74 -2.15 3.10
C LEU A 19 -11.10 -3.51 2.80
N VAL A 20 -9.83 -3.68 3.17
CA VAL A 20 -9.09 -4.93 2.98
C VAL A 20 -9.10 -5.70 4.29
N THR A 21 -9.82 -6.83 4.30
CA THR A 21 -10.02 -7.67 5.49
C THR A 21 -9.51 -9.11 5.30
N ASN A 22 -9.19 -9.51 4.07
CA ASN A 22 -8.77 -10.87 3.73
C ASN A 22 -7.38 -10.88 3.11
N ASP A 23 -6.69 -12.01 3.31
CA ASP A 23 -5.41 -12.28 2.66
C ASP A 23 -5.54 -12.40 1.14
N ILE A 24 -4.44 -12.08 0.46
CA ILE A 24 -4.32 -12.16 -0.98
C ILE A 24 -3.87 -13.57 -1.33
N SER A 25 -4.87 -14.44 -1.52
CA SER A 25 -4.72 -15.84 -1.95
C SER A 25 -4.70 -16.01 -3.48
N VAL A 26 -5.17 -14.99 -4.21
CA VAL A 26 -5.19 -14.94 -5.67
C VAL A 26 -4.52 -13.64 -6.10
N SER A 27 -3.71 -13.71 -7.16
CA SER A 27 -3.01 -12.54 -7.69
C SER A 27 -3.97 -11.39 -7.95
N THR A 28 -3.68 -10.24 -7.36
CA THR A 28 -4.56 -9.07 -7.31
C THR A 28 -3.78 -7.82 -7.71
N VAL A 29 -4.47 -6.89 -8.38
CA VAL A 29 -3.94 -5.57 -8.73
C VAL A 29 -4.66 -4.52 -7.90
N TRP A 30 -3.88 -3.68 -7.23
CA TRP A 30 -4.36 -2.48 -6.56
C TRP A 30 -4.07 -1.25 -7.42
N THR A 31 -5.13 -0.49 -7.68
CA THR A 31 -5.19 0.58 -8.68
C THR A 31 -5.37 1.97 -8.04
N ALA A 32 -4.94 3.03 -8.73
CA ALA A 32 -4.93 4.40 -8.20
C ALA A 32 -6.30 5.05 -8.00
N ASN A 33 -7.36 4.51 -8.62
CA ASN A 33 -8.74 4.96 -8.42
C ASN A 33 -9.33 4.52 -7.06
N ASN A 34 -8.59 3.72 -6.27
CA ASN A 34 -9.03 3.22 -4.97
C ASN A 34 -8.06 3.64 -3.86
N ILE A 35 -8.59 3.78 -2.65
CA ILE A 35 -7.83 3.82 -1.40
C ILE A 35 -7.99 2.46 -0.73
N TYR A 36 -6.91 1.71 -0.56
CA TYR A 36 -6.96 0.41 0.12
C TYR A 36 -6.73 0.61 1.61
N ASN A 37 -7.79 0.51 2.43
CA ASN A 37 -7.69 0.65 3.87
C ASN A 37 -7.58 -0.74 4.54
N LEU A 38 -6.39 -1.06 5.05
CA LEU A 38 -6.11 -2.32 5.74
C LEU A 38 -6.81 -2.35 7.09
N GLN A 39 -7.65 -3.34 7.31
CA GLN A 39 -8.41 -3.52 8.55
C GLN A 39 -7.75 -4.52 9.51
N SER A 40 -6.64 -5.15 9.09
CA SER A 40 -5.84 -6.09 9.88
C SER A 40 -4.50 -6.33 9.18
N GLN A 41 -3.67 -7.22 9.71
CA GLN A 41 -2.50 -7.74 9.01
C GLN A 41 -2.95 -8.54 7.79
N ILE A 42 -2.59 -8.07 6.58
CA ILE A 42 -2.90 -8.73 5.31
C ILE A 42 -1.66 -9.48 4.83
N TYR A 43 -1.84 -10.74 4.46
CA TYR A 43 -0.79 -11.56 3.86
C TYR A 43 -0.96 -11.71 2.36
N VAL A 44 0.14 -11.56 1.60
CA VAL A 44 0.24 -12.12 0.26
C VAL A 44 0.72 -13.56 0.39
N LEU A 45 -0.18 -14.50 0.09
CA LEU A 45 0.05 -15.92 0.32
C LEU A 45 1.01 -16.52 -0.71
N PRO A 46 1.64 -17.67 -0.41
CA PRO A 46 2.51 -18.37 -1.35
C PRO A 46 1.81 -18.65 -2.68
N GLY A 47 2.48 -18.32 -3.80
CA GLY A 47 1.93 -18.50 -5.15
C GLY A 47 1.04 -17.37 -5.65
N ALA A 48 0.67 -16.41 -4.80
CA ALA A 48 -0.05 -15.21 -5.20
C ALA A 48 0.89 -14.00 -5.36
N SER A 49 0.44 -13.01 -6.12
CA SER A 49 1.14 -11.73 -6.29
C SER A 49 0.22 -10.54 -6.03
N LEU A 50 0.73 -9.54 -5.31
CA LEU A 50 0.10 -8.23 -5.24
C LEU A 50 0.86 -7.24 -6.13
N THR A 51 0.21 -6.70 -7.15
CA THR A 51 0.74 -5.58 -7.94
C THR A 51 0.05 -4.29 -7.51
N ILE A 52 0.82 -3.25 -7.22
CA ILE A 52 0.31 -1.94 -6.80
C ILE A 52 0.71 -0.92 -7.86
N GLU A 53 -0.27 -0.34 -8.53
CA GLU A 53 -0.08 0.65 -9.59
C GLU A 53 0.40 1.99 -9.04
N ALA A 54 1.10 2.76 -9.88
CA ALA A 54 1.53 4.12 -9.58
C ALA A 54 0.36 5.00 -9.10
N GLY A 55 0.57 5.80 -8.06
CA GLY A 55 -0.46 6.68 -7.50
C GLY A 55 -1.43 6.00 -6.53
N THR A 56 -1.28 4.69 -6.25
CA THR A 56 -2.15 3.99 -5.29
C THR A 56 -1.87 4.43 -3.85
N LEU A 57 -2.94 4.70 -3.10
CA LEU A 57 -2.91 4.98 -1.67
C LEU A 57 -3.33 3.74 -0.88
N ILE A 58 -2.48 3.33 0.06
CA ILE A 58 -2.73 2.26 1.01
C ILE A 58 -2.71 2.88 2.40
N ALA A 59 -3.84 2.78 3.09
CA ALA A 59 -4.01 3.33 4.42
C ALA A 59 -4.20 2.22 5.46
N SER A 60 -3.90 2.52 6.72
CA SER A 60 -4.35 1.73 7.87
C SER A 60 -5.07 2.65 8.84
N THR A 61 -6.18 2.18 9.41
CA THR A 61 -6.81 2.87 10.53
C THR A 61 -6.04 2.53 11.81
N THR A 62 -5.64 3.57 12.56
CA THR A 62 -4.92 3.41 13.82
C THR A 62 -5.65 2.43 14.75
N ASN A 63 -4.90 1.55 15.43
CA ASN A 63 -5.40 0.49 16.31
C ASN A 63 -6.12 -0.69 15.64
N MET A 64 -6.28 -0.71 14.31
CA MET A 64 -6.78 -1.89 13.59
C MET A 64 -5.69 -2.93 13.27
N GLY A 65 -4.42 -2.59 13.50
CA GLY A 65 -3.30 -3.47 13.18
C GLY A 65 -3.08 -3.66 11.68
N GLY A 66 -3.44 -2.67 10.86
CA GLY A 66 -3.24 -2.70 9.41
C GLY A 66 -1.75 -2.74 9.04
N SER A 67 -1.35 -3.83 8.39
CA SER A 67 0.02 -4.08 7.92
C SER A 67 -0.01 -5.04 6.74
N LEU A 68 1.09 -5.09 5.99
CA LEU A 68 1.22 -5.94 4.80
C LEU A 68 2.40 -6.88 4.96
N ALA A 69 2.17 -8.19 4.80
CA ALA A 69 3.20 -9.20 4.86
C ALA A 69 3.22 -10.00 3.57
N VAL A 70 4.37 -10.08 2.92
CA VAL A 70 4.61 -10.96 1.79
C VAL A 70 5.18 -12.26 2.35
N ALA A 71 4.34 -13.30 2.41
CA ALA A 71 4.74 -14.59 2.90
C ALA A 71 5.78 -15.24 1.96
N ARG A 72 6.54 -16.20 2.47
CA ARG A 72 7.53 -16.93 1.67
C ARG A 72 6.87 -17.54 0.43
N GLY A 73 7.31 -17.12 -0.75
CA GLY A 73 6.76 -17.58 -2.04
C GLY A 73 5.58 -16.75 -2.56
N GLY A 74 5.11 -15.75 -1.81
CA GLY A 74 4.29 -14.66 -2.32
C GLY A 74 5.16 -13.58 -2.97
N GLN A 75 4.55 -12.71 -3.76
CA GLN A 75 5.26 -11.65 -4.49
C GLN A 75 4.55 -10.30 -4.34
N ILE A 76 5.33 -9.21 -4.31
CA ILE A 76 4.82 -7.85 -4.36
C ILE A 76 5.52 -7.06 -5.46
N TYR A 77 4.76 -6.29 -6.22
CA TYR A 77 5.25 -5.42 -7.29
C TYR A 77 4.73 -4.00 -7.07
N VAL A 78 5.56 -3.11 -6.53
CA VAL A 78 5.20 -1.72 -6.26
C VAL A 78 5.67 -0.84 -7.40
N GLN A 79 4.74 -0.34 -8.22
CA GLN A 79 5.03 0.38 -9.48
C GLN A 79 4.94 1.90 -9.30
N GLY A 80 5.27 2.41 -8.11
CA GLY A 80 5.30 3.86 -7.84
C GLY A 80 6.33 4.60 -8.70
N THR A 81 6.00 5.82 -9.11
CA THR A 81 6.90 6.72 -9.84
C THR A 81 7.16 7.99 -9.02
N LYS A 82 8.09 8.83 -9.46
CA LYS A 82 8.33 10.13 -8.83
C LYS A 82 7.11 11.04 -8.93
N GLU A 83 6.45 11.01 -10.08
CA GLU A 83 5.28 11.83 -10.39
C GLU A 83 4.02 11.27 -9.70
N ASN A 84 3.89 9.94 -9.65
CA ASN A 84 2.77 9.23 -9.04
C ASN A 84 3.29 8.14 -8.07
N PRO A 85 3.70 8.51 -6.86
CA PRO A 85 4.21 7.56 -5.88
C PRO A 85 3.10 6.62 -5.39
N VAL A 86 3.48 5.43 -4.95
CA VAL A 86 2.63 4.61 -4.08
C VAL A 86 2.86 5.07 -2.66
N ILE A 87 1.79 5.34 -1.91
CA ILE A 87 1.87 5.84 -0.54
C ILE A 87 1.26 4.82 0.42
N MET A 88 2.04 4.40 1.41
CA MET A 88 1.58 3.59 2.55
C MET A 88 1.58 4.49 3.78
N THR A 89 0.42 4.73 4.38
CA THR A 89 0.27 5.69 5.48
C THR A 89 -0.93 5.35 6.40
N SER A 90 -1.26 6.20 7.37
CA SER A 90 -2.44 6.05 8.22
C SER A 90 -3.63 6.87 7.74
N THR A 91 -4.85 6.48 8.10
CA THR A 91 -6.04 7.32 7.84
C THR A 91 -5.96 8.67 8.56
N SER A 92 -5.29 8.72 9.71
CA SER A 92 -5.06 9.96 10.46
C SER A 92 -4.13 10.93 9.74
N ASP A 93 -3.13 10.42 9.01
CA ASP A 93 -2.23 11.24 8.19
C ASP A 93 -2.94 11.76 6.95
N VAL A 94 -3.69 10.89 6.26
CA VAL A 94 -4.52 11.26 5.09
C VAL A 94 -5.53 12.35 5.46
N ALA A 95 -6.08 12.33 6.67
CA ALA A 95 -7.01 13.35 7.13
C ALA A 95 -6.39 14.76 7.25
N THR A 96 -5.06 14.88 7.25
CA THR A 96 -4.36 16.17 7.25
C THR A 96 -4.19 16.75 5.84
N TRP A 97 -4.47 15.97 4.80
CA TRP A 97 -4.25 16.36 3.40
C TRP A 97 -5.40 17.25 2.92
N THR A 98 -5.05 18.31 2.22
CA THR A 98 -6.02 19.19 1.55
C THR A 98 -6.32 18.65 0.16
N ALA A 99 -7.61 18.46 -0.15
CA ALA A 99 -8.07 17.92 -1.43
C ALA A 99 -7.40 16.59 -1.85
N GLY A 100 -6.95 15.79 -0.87
CA GLY A 100 -6.26 14.52 -1.12
C GLY A 100 -4.80 14.64 -1.59
N ASP A 101 -4.20 15.84 -1.56
CA ASP A 101 -2.79 16.01 -1.94
C ASP A 101 -1.85 15.66 -0.77
N PRO A 102 -1.07 14.57 -0.85
CA PRO A 102 -0.13 14.17 0.21
C PRO A 102 0.93 15.21 0.54
N LYS A 103 1.26 16.12 -0.39
CA LYS A 103 2.27 17.17 -0.16
C LYS A 103 1.77 18.28 0.75
N THR A 104 0.46 18.36 0.96
CA THR A 104 -0.18 19.34 1.83
C THR A 104 -0.38 18.83 3.25
N GLY A 105 0.06 17.59 3.54
CA GLY A 105 -0.04 17.00 4.86
C GLY A 105 0.62 17.88 5.93
N THR A 106 -0.05 17.98 7.07
CA THR A 106 0.44 18.73 8.23
C THR A 106 1.11 17.76 9.19
N TRP A 107 2.32 18.10 9.63
CA TRP A 107 3.04 17.27 10.60
C TRP A 107 2.23 17.08 11.89
N ARG A 108 2.28 15.86 12.43
CA ARG A 108 1.68 15.47 13.71
C ARG A 108 2.68 14.68 14.55
N GLU A 109 2.64 14.88 15.86
CA GLU A 109 3.42 14.09 16.83
C GLU A 109 2.78 12.71 17.06
N ALA A 110 2.76 11.86 16.02
CA ALA A 110 2.18 10.53 16.05
C ALA A 110 3.10 9.50 15.39
N ALA A 111 3.10 8.27 15.90
CA ALA A 111 3.87 7.14 15.39
C ALA A 111 3.06 5.85 15.49
N ASN A 112 3.53 4.78 14.82
CA ASN A 112 2.92 3.44 14.83
C ASN A 112 1.46 3.40 14.34
N GLU A 113 1.04 4.34 13.49
CA GLU A 113 -0.33 4.39 12.96
C GLU A 113 -0.53 3.48 11.73
N TRP A 114 0.57 3.18 11.03
CA TRP A 114 0.66 2.15 10.00
C TRP A 114 1.67 1.11 10.48
N GLY A 115 1.34 -0.17 10.35
CA GLY A 115 2.16 -1.25 10.90
C GLY A 115 3.51 -1.39 10.19
N ASN A 116 3.63 -2.41 9.33
CA ASN A 116 4.88 -2.67 8.61
C ASN A 116 4.61 -3.25 7.21
N LEU A 117 5.65 -3.19 6.37
CA LEU A 117 5.81 -4.05 5.21
C LEU A 117 6.81 -5.12 5.57
N THR A 118 6.35 -6.36 5.72
CA THR A 118 7.21 -7.51 5.98
C THR A 118 7.41 -8.31 4.69
N ILE A 119 8.65 -8.68 4.37
CA ILE A 119 8.98 -9.55 3.23
C ILE A 119 9.73 -10.77 3.75
N MET A 120 9.11 -11.94 3.65
CA MET A 120 9.65 -13.18 4.22
C MET A 120 10.49 -13.94 3.20
N GLY A 121 11.79 -14.10 3.50
CA GLY A 121 12.75 -14.85 2.70
C GLY A 121 12.81 -16.35 3.04
N ARG A 122 13.88 -17.02 2.60
CA ARG A 122 14.20 -18.41 2.96
C ARG A 122 15.43 -18.51 3.89
N GLY A 123 15.75 -17.44 4.63
CA GLY A 123 16.89 -17.43 5.55
C GLY A 123 16.61 -18.34 6.75
N TYR A 124 17.61 -19.13 7.14
CA TYR A 124 17.56 -19.93 8.37
C TYR A 124 17.80 -19.05 9.59
N ILE A 125 17.04 -19.24 10.66
CA ILE A 125 17.30 -18.64 11.97
C ILE A 125 17.86 -19.70 12.93
N SER A 126 18.42 -19.29 14.07
CA SER A 126 19.02 -20.23 15.05
C SER A 126 18.01 -21.24 15.62
N GLU A 127 16.70 -20.95 15.54
CA GLU A 127 15.62 -21.89 15.88
C GLU A 127 15.44 -22.97 14.80
N ASP A 128 15.84 -22.71 13.55
CA ASP A 128 15.82 -23.67 12.44
C ASP A 128 17.06 -24.60 12.45
N ALA A 129 17.81 -24.66 13.56
CA ALA A 129 18.99 -25.51 13.66
C ALA A 129 18.61 -26.98 13.40
N THR A 130 19.05 -27.51 12.27
CA THR A 130 19.02 -28.95 12.01
C THR A 130 19.97 -29.63 13.00
N ALA A 131 19.49 -30.62 13.74
CA ALA A 131 20.33 -31.39 14.66
C ALA A 131 21.56 -31.96 13.92
N GLY A 132 22.76 -31.52 14.28
CA GLY A 132 24.01 -32.04 13.72
C GLY A 132 25.11 -31.03 13.35
N ASN A 133 24.93 -29.72 13.59
CA ASN A 133 26.05 -28.75 13.57
C ASN A 133 26.71 -28.63 14.95
#